data_AF-A0A3N5ZDK5-F1
#
_entry.id   AF-A0A3N5ZDK5-F1
#
_cell.length_a   1.000
_cell.length_b   1.000
_cell.length_c   1.000
_cell.angle_alpha   90.00
_cell.angle_beta   90.00
_cell.angle_gamma   90.00
#
_symmetry.space_group_name_H-M   'P 1'
#
loop_
_entity.id
_entity.type
_entity.pdbx_description
1 polymer ?
#
loop_
_entity_poly.entity_id
_entity_poly.type
_entity_poly.pdbx_seq_one_letter_code
_entity_poly.pdbx_strand_id
1 'polypeptide(L)'
;SEQKRGLVNKLRRFFDGMAHTPPSIAHYRWMTFLDPRSRERLFTPGLRSALASSDVYEPVRQALGARASDDPLARQLYADLTVYLVDDILVKVDRMSMATSLETRAPFLDVGVMELALSIPSKLKIHNGQRKWILKRALDGLLPPDILTRSKEGFSIPMKQWLKQGMRPILEDLLSPESICRRGLFESAEVRRRVDEHMAGTENHAHTLFCLMVFERWARAFLD
;
A
#
# COMPACT_ATOMS: atom_id res chain seq x y z
N SER A 1 19.33 13.30 10.80
CA SER A 1 18.42 12.48 11.62
C SER A 1 17.22 12.06 10.77
N GLU A 2 17.23 10.83 10.27
CA GLU A 2 16.14 10.27 9.43
C GLU A 2 14.77 10.32 10.13
N GLN A 3 14.75 10.29 11.47
CA GLN A 3 13.53 10.44 12.28
C GLN A 3 12.85 11.80 12.09
N LYS A 4 13.61 12.90 11.99
CA LYS A 4 13.05 14.25 11.72
C LYS A 4 12.39 14.33 10.33
N ARG A 5 12.99 13.70 9.32
CA ARG A 5 12.41 13.59 7.97
C ARG A 5 11.16 12.69 7.95
N GLY A 6 11.12 11.64 8.78
CA GLY A 6 9.96 10.77 8.94
C GLY A 6 8.73 11.49 9.51
N LEU A 7 8.91 12.34 10.53
CA LEU A 7 7.83 13.14 11.12
C LEU A 7 7.28 14.18 10.14
N VAL A 8 8.14 14.92 9.45
CA VAL A 8 7.73 15.90 8.43
C VAL A 8 6.97 15.22 7.29
N ASN A 9 7.43 14.04 6.83
CA ASN A 9 6.72 13.28 5.80
C ASN A 9 5.37 12.76 6.29
N LYS A 10 5.25 12.32 7.55
CA LYS A 10 3.97 11.93 8.13
C LYS A 10 3.00 13.11 8.21
N LEU A 11 3.47 14.27 8.66
CA LEU A 11 2.66 15.49 8.75
C LEU A 11 2.21 15.96 7.37
N ARG A 12 3.12 16.03 6.40
CA ARG A 12 2.79 16.37 5.00
C ARG A 12 1.73 15.42 4.43
N ARG A 13 1.92 14.10 4.59
CA ARG A 13 0.93 13.10 4.13
C ARG A 13 -0.41 13.22 4.85
N PHE A 14 -0.40 13.58 6.14
CA PHE A 14 -1.62 13.82 6.90
C PHE A 14 -2.39 15.03 6.35
N PHE A 15 -1.73 16.17 6.17
CA PHE A 15 -2.36 17.38 5.62
C PHE A 15 -2.81 17.21 4.16
N ASP A 16 -1.97 16.63 3.30
CA ASP A 16 -2.35 16.29 1.92
C ASP A 16 -3.54 15.32 1.88
N GLY A 17 -3.62 14.42 2.86
CA GLY A 17 -4.72 13.49 3.03
C GLY A 17 -6.03 14.19 3.38
N MET A 18 -6.00 15.10 4.36
CA MET A 18 -7.19 15.87 4.76
C MET A 18 -7.69 16.82 3.66
N ALA A 19 -6.80 17.38 2.83
CA ALA A 19 -7.18 18.34 1.80
C ALA A 19 -7.80 17.70 0.55
N HIS A 20 -7.47 16.45 0.23
CA HIS A 20 -7.76 15.86 -1.09
C HIS A 20 -8.37 14.45 -1.05
N THR A 21 -8.58 13.88 0.14
CA THR A 21 -9.16 12.53 0.28
C THR A 21 -10.53 12.62 0.95
N PRO A 22 -11.59 12.01 0.38
CA PRO A 22 -12.87 11.88 1.06
C PRO A 22 -12.68 11.28 2.46
N PRO A 23 -13.31 11.82 3.52
CA PRO A 23 -13.18 11.30 4.88
C PRO A 23 -13.50 9.81 4.98
N SER A 24 -14.39 9.32 4.12
CA SER A 24 -14.79 7.91 4.03
C SER A 24 -13.62 6.96 3.71
N ILE A 25 -12.59 7.39 2.99
CA ILE A 25 -11.45 6.54 2.58
C ILE A 25 -10.11 6.97 3.19
N ALA A 26 -10.14 7.83 4.21
CA ALA A 26 -8.94 8.48 4.77
C ALA A 26 -7.85 7.48 5.24
N HIS A 27 -8.21 6.28 5.70
CA HIS A 27 -7.24 5.23 6.03
C HIS A 27 -6.43 4.76 4.81
N TYR A 28 -7.08 4.58 3.66
CA TYR A 28 -6.46 4.09 2.43
C TYR A 28 -5.52 5.11 1.77
N ARG A 29 -5.63 6.40 2.13
CA ARG A 29 -4.64 7.41 1.72
C ARG A 29 -3.21 7.05 2.16
N TRP A 30 -3.08 6.35 3.28
CA TRP A 30 -1.79 5.88 3.76
C TRP A 30 -1.20 4.76 2.89
N MET A 31 -2.02 4.14 2.04
CA MET A 31 -1.65 3.11 1.07
C MET A 31 -1.52 3.64 -0.36
N THR A 32 -1.92 4.89 -0.63
CA THR A 32 -1.74 5.53 -1.95
C THR A 32 -0.52 6.43 -1.98
N PHE A 33 0.24 6.32 -3.08
CA PHE A 33 1.52 7.01 -3.27
C PHE A 33 1.52 8.03 -4.41
N LEU A 34 0.48 8.05 -5.24
CA LEU A 34 0.34 8.98 -6.36
C LEU A 34 -0.84 9.93 -6.12
N ASP A 35 -0.53 11.17 -5.77
CA ASP A 35 -1.49 12.25 -5.57
C ASP A 35 -2.03 12.82 -6.92
N PRO A 36 -3.16 13.56 -6.90
CA PRO A 36 -3.77 14.09 -8.12
C PRO A 36 -2.84 14.96 -8.99
N ARG A 37 -2.04 15.86 -8.39
CA ARG A 37 -1.12 16.72 -9.16
C ARG A 37 -0.02 15.91 -9.80
N SER A 38 0.48 14.89 -9.09
CA SER A 38 1.45 13.95 -9.65
C SER A 38 0.88 13.13 -10.81
N ARG A 39 -0.42 12.86 -10.85
CA ARG A 39 -1.09 12.20 -12.00
C ARG A 39 -1.18 13.12 -13.20
N GLU A 40 -1.58 14.37 -12.99
CA GLU A 40 -1.68 15.37 -14.07
C GLU A 40 -0.38 15.50 -14.84
N ARG A 41 0.76 15.53 -14.12
CA ARG A 41 2.09 15.63 -14.72
C ARG A 41 2.61 14.33 -15.33
N LEU A 42 2.20 13.17 -14.79
CA LEU A 42 2.74 11.87 -15.18
C LEU A 42 1.99 11.23 -16.34
N PHE A 43 0.68 11.40 -16.41
CA PHE A 43 -0.16 10.75 -17.41
C PHE A 43 -0.21 11.59 -18.68
N THR A 44 -0.24 10.95 -19.85
CA THR A 44 -0.46 11.67 -21.11
C THR A 44 -1.88 12.26 -21.18
N PRO A 45 -2.13 13.29 -22.01
CA PRO A 45 -3.49 13.84 -22.19
C PRO A 45 -4.53 12.78 -22.54
N GLY A 46 -4.15 11.81 -23.40
CA GLY A 46 -5.00 10.69 -23.79
C GLY A 46 -5.39 9.81 -22.59
N LEU A 47 -4.41 9.42 -21.76
CA LEU A 47 -4.69 8.63 -20.56
C LEU A 47 -5.57 9.40 -19.57
N ARG A 48 -5.31 10.70 -19.36
CA ARG A 48 -6.12 11.54 -18.46
C ARG A 48 -7.58 11.59 -18.93
N SER A 49 -7.81 11.76 -20.23
CA SER A 49 -9.15 11.75 -20.80
C SER A 49 -9.83 10.39 -20.64
N ALA A 50 -9.12 9.30 -20.90
CA ALA A 50 -9.64 7.94 -20.75
C ALA A 50 -10.00 7.58 -19.30
N LEU A 51 -9.29 8.16 -18.31
CA LEU A 51 -9.51 7.92 -16.89
C LEU A 51 -10.36 8.99 -16.21
N ALA A 52 -10.92 9.96 -16.94
CA ALA A 52 -11.64 11.09 -16.35
C ALA A 52 -12.86 10.66 -15.49
N SER A 53 -13.51 9.56 -15.86
CA SER A 53 -14.63 8.95 -15.12
C SER A 53 -14.22 7.79 -14.22
N SER A 54 -12.93 7.44 -14.17
CA SER A 54 -12.46 6.30 -13.39
C SER A 54 -12.41 6.63 -11.91
N ASP A 55 -13.10 5.82 -11.11
CA ASP A 55 -13.01 5.90 -9.67
C ASP A 55 -12.18 4.76 -9.08
N VAL A 56 -10.89 5.04 -8.89
CA VAL A 56 -9.92 4.10 -8.33
C VAL A 56 -10.21 3.72 -6.87
N TYR A 57 -11.12 4.41 -6.19
CA TYR A 57 -11.49 4.17 -4.80
C TYR A 57 -12.83 3.45 -4.65
N GLU A 58 -13.52 3.16 -5.75
CA GLU A 58 -14.83 2.49 -5.72
C GLU A 58 -14.80 1.15 -4.98
N PRO A 59 -13.84 0.22 -5.22
CA PRO A 59 -13.80 -1.05 -4.49
C PRO A 59 -13.70 -0.87 -2.97
N VAL A 60 -12.92 0.13 -2.54
CA VAL A 60 -12.76 0.48 -1.13
C VAL A 60 -14.05 1.03 -0.55
N ARG A 61 -14.74 1.93 -1.26
CA ARG A 61 -16.01 2.49 -0.79
C ARG A 61 -17.11 1.45 -0.73
N GLN A 62 -17.18 0.56 -1.71
CA GLN A 62 -18.10 -0.58 -1.70
C GLN A 62 -17.84 -1.46 -0.48
N ALA A 63 -16.58 -1.83 -0.22
CA ALA A 63 -16.22 -2.62 0.94
C ALA A 63 -16.56 -1.93 2.28
N LEU A 64 -16.33 -0.62 2.39
CA LEU A 64 -16.73 0.17 3.56
C LEU A 64 -18.24 0.29 3.75
N GLY A 65 -19.03 0.21 2.68
CA GLY A 65 -20.49 0.23 2.70
C GLY A 65 -21.13 -1.13 2.91
N ALA A 66 -20.43 -2.22 2.58
CA ALA A 66 -20.95 -3.58 2.62
C ALA A 66 -21.24 -4.09 4.05
N ARG A 67 -20.55 -3.55 5.07
CA ARG A 67 -20.85 -3.86 6.47
C ARG A 67 -21.75 -2.78 7.08
N ALA A 68 -23.01 -3.12 7.31
CA ALA A 68 -23.93 -2.31 8.11
C ALA A 68 -23.49 -2.32 9.58
N SER A 69 -22.83 -1.25 10.04
CA SER A 69 -22.40 -1.07 11.42
C SER A 69 -22.19 0.39 11.73
N ASP A 70 -22.66 0.84 12.90
CA ASP A 70 -22.41 2.20 13.39
C ASP A 70 -20.99 2.38 13.93
N ASP A 71 -20.20 1.31 13.99
CA ASP A 71 -18.81 1.31 14.44
C ASP A 71 -17.85 1.56 13.27
N PRO A 72 -17.20 2.74 13.19
CA PRO A 72 -16.32 3.09 12.08
C PRO A 72 -15.09 2.18 11.98
N LEU A 73 -14.56 1.71 13.11
CA LEU A 73 -13.40 0.81 13.11
C LEU A 73 -13.80 -0.57 12.56
N ALA A 74 -14.98 -1.06 12.91
CA ALA A 74 -15.48 -2.34 12.41
C ALA A 74 -15.67 -2.33 10.88
N ARG A 75 -16.13 -1.20 10.31
CA ARG A 75 -16.23 -1.00 8.86
C ARG A 75 -14.87 -0.95 8.17
N GLN A 76 -13.90 -0.23 8.76
CA GLN A 76 -12.54 -0.16 8.21
C GLN A 76 -11.83 -1.52 8.24
N LEU A 77 -11.91 -2.25 9.36
CA LEU A 77 -11.33 -3.59 9.46
C LEU A 77 -11.95 -4.57 8.46
N TYR A 78 -13.25 -4.43 8.18
CA TYR A 78 -13.91 -5.22 7.14
C TYR A 78 -13.37 -4.89 5.74
N ALA A 79 -13.24 -3.62 5.39
CA ALA A 79 -12.65 -3.22 4.12
C ALA A 79 -11.19 -3.70 3.97
N ASP A 80 -10.40 -3.62 5.05
CA ASP A 80 -9.04 -4.16 5.06
C ASP A 80 -9.03 -5.68 4.84
N LEU A 81 -9.99 -6.42 5.38
CA LEU A 81 -10.12 -7.86 5.16
C LEU A 81 -10.47 -8.22 3.72
N THR A 82 -11.32 -7.44 3.06
CA THR A 82 -11.84 -7.78 1.72
C THR A 82 -11.03 -7.18 0.57
N VAL A 83 -10.31 -6.08 0.81
CA VAL A 83 -9.49 -5.41 -0.22
C VAL A 83 -8.02 -5.60 0.08
N TYR A 84 -7.53 -5.11 1.22
CA TYR A 84 -6.10 -5.05 1.49
C TYR A 84 -5.49 -6.44 1.73
N LEU A 85 -6.12 -7.26 2.56
CA LEU A 85 -5.64 -8.58 2.90
C LEU A 85 -5.62 -9.50 1.67
N VAL A 86 -6.70 -9.49 0.88
CA VAL A 86 -6.84 -10.31 -0.32
C VAL A 86 -5.87 -9.85 -1.41
N ASP A 87 -5.91 -8.57 -1.78
CA ASP A 87 -5.21 -8.09 -2.98
C ASP A 87 -3.74 -7.71 -2.75
N ASP A 88 -3.30 -7.48 -1.50
CA ASP A 88 -1.91 -7.12 -1.18
C ASP A 88 -1.17 -8.23 -0.42
N ILE A 89 -1.72 -8.68 0.71
CA ILE A 89 -0.98 -9.55 1.65
C ILE A 89 -0.98 -11.01 1.20
N LEU A 90 -2.17 -11.59 0.98
CA LEU A 90 -2.31 -13.02 0.73
C LEU A 90 -1.72 -13.41 -0.63
N VAL A 91 -2.02 -12.63 -1.67
CA VAL A 91 -1.50 -12.88 -3.02
C VAL A 91 0.03 -12.94 -3.06
N LYS A 92 0.73 -12.08 -2.30
CA LYS A 92 2.20 -12.08 -2.27
C LYS A 92 2.76 -13.31 -1.60
N VAL A 93 2.23 -13.66 -0.42
CA VAL A 93 2.72 -14.82 0.35
C VAL A 93 2.46 -16.11 -0.42
N ASP A 94 1.26 -16.27 -0.97
CA ASP A 94 0.86 -17.43 -1.74
C ASP A 94 1.75 -17.61 -2.98
N ARG A 95 1.83 -16.60 -3.85
CA ARG A 95 2.62 -16.70 -5.09
C ARG A 95 4.10 -16.94 -4.84
N MET A 96 4.69 -16.28 -3.83
CA MET A 96 6.11 -16.44 -3.54
C MET A 96 6.44 -17.78 -2.90
N SER A 97 5.57 -18.30 -2.03
CA SER A 97 5.77 -19.62 -1.42
C SER A 97 5.60 -20.74 -2.44
N MET A 98 4.53 -20.70 -3.24
CA MET A 98 4.25 -21.70 -4.28
C MET A 98 5.32 -21.70 -5.40
N ALA A 99 5.93 -20.55 -5.71
CA ALA A 99 7.07 -20.47 -6.63
C ALA A 99 8.30 -21.27 -6.15
N THR A 100 8.32 -21.66 -4.86
CA THR A 100 9.36 -22.49 -4.24
C THR A 100 8.80 -23.80 -3.66
N SER A 101 7.61 -24.22 -4.10
CA SER A 101 6.93 -25.44 -3.64
C SER A 101 6.69 -25.50 -2.12
N LEU A 102 6.54 -24.33 -1.48
CA LEU A 102 6.20 -24.22 -0.06
C LEU A 102 4.72 -23.86 0.10
N GLU A 103 4.05 -24.53 1.02
CA GLU A 103 2.66 -24.22 1.39
C GLU A 103 2.63 -23.43 2.70
N THR A 104 2.11 -22.20 2.66
CA THR A 104 1.97 -21.37 3.86
C THR A 104 0.59 -21.51 4.49
N ARG A 105 0.53 -21.51 5.83
CA ARG A 105 -0.73 -21.48 6.59
C ARG A 105 -0.88 -20.15 7.32
N ALA A 106 -2.11 -19.65 7.41
CA ALA A 106 -2.44 -18.40 8.11
C ALA A 106 -3.46 -18.67 9.23
N PRO A 107 -3.02 -19.15 10.42
CA PRO A 107 -3.93 -19.56 11.51
C PRO A 107 -4.89 -18.46 12.00
N PHE A 108 -4.49 -17.20 11.89
CA PHE A 108 -5.36 -16.06 12.24
C PHE A 108 -6.56 -15.88 11.30
N LEU A 109 -6.54 -16.53 10.13
CA LEU A 109 -7.62 -16.53 9.15
C LEU A 109 -8.47 -17.80 9.21
N ASP A 110 -8.27 -18.64 10.23
CA ASP A 110 -9.23 -19.70 10.54
C ASP A 110 -10.63 -19.09 10.73
N VAL A 111 -11.65 -19.80 10.24
CA VAL A 111 -13.04 -19.31 10.23
C VAL A 111 -13.51 -18.98 11.64
N GLY A 112 -13.26 -19.84 12.63
CA GLY A 112 -13.69 -19.63 14.01
C GLY A 112 -12.95 -18.45 14.66
N VAL A 113 -11.65 -18.30 14.37
CA VAL A 113 -10.86 -17.15 14.84
C VAL A 113 -11.41 -15.85 14.25
N MET A 114 -11.76 -15.85 12.96
CA MET A 114 -12.28 -14.67 12.27
C MET A 114 -13.69 -14.30 12.72
N GLU A 115 -14.59 -15.27 12.92
CA GLU A 115 -15.93 -15.04 13.47
C GLU A 115 -15.85 -14.40 14.86
N LEU A 116 -14.98 -14.93 15.74
CA LEU A 116 -14.72 -14.33 17.04
C LEU A 116 -14.12 -12.92 16.90
N ALA A 117 -13.11 -12.74 16.05
CA ALA A 117 -12.47 -11.45 15.86
C ALA A 117 -13.46 -10.38 15.34
N LEU A 118 -14.42 -10.77 14.50
CA LEU A 118 -15.43 -9.88 13.93
C LEU A 118 -16.53 -9.52 14.92
N SER A 119 -16.84 -10.39 15.89
CA SER A 119 -17.85 -10.15 16.93
C SER A 119 -17.34 -9.31 18.10
N ILE A 120 -16.01 -9.26 18.33
CA ILE A 120 -15.42 -8.46 19.41
C ILE A 120 -15.69 -6.95 19.19
N PRO A 121 -16.22 -6.23 20.20
CA PRO A 121 -16.39 -4.77 20.16
C PRO A 121 -15.09 -4.02 19.90
N SER A 122 -15.10 -2.99 19.06
CA SER A 122 -13.90 -2.22 18.71
C SER A 122 -13.16 -1.61 19.90
N LYS A 123 -13.88 -1.23 20.97
CA LYS A 123 -13.28 -0.73 22.22
C LYS A 123 -12.35 -1.72 22.94
N LEU A 124 -12.44 -3.01 22.60
CA LEU A 124 -11.53 -4.05 23.10
C LEU A 124 -10.40 -4.36 22.10
N LYS A 125 -10.58 -3.99 20.82
CA LYS A 125 -9.50 -4.08 19.80
C LYS A 125 -8.50 -2.93 19.99
N ILE A 126 -9.03 -1.73 20.27
CA ILE A 126 -8.27 -0.54 20.63
C ILE A 126 -8.80 -0.01 21.96
N HIS A 127 -7.96 -0.01 22.98
CA HIS A 127 -8.31 0.41 24.33
C HIS A 127 -7.27 1.40 24.85
N ASN A 128 -7.67 2.62 25.23
CA ASN A 128 -6.77 3.69 25.71
C ASN A 128 -5.55 3.92 24.79
N GLY A 129 -5.78 3.95 23.47
CA GLY A 129 -4.72 4.11 22.46
C GLY A 129 -3.88 2.85 22.20
N GLN A 130 -4.03 1.79 22.99
CA GLN A 130 -3.34 0.53 22.78
C GLN A 130 -4.07 -0.32 21.73
N ARG A 131 -3.37 -0.58 20.62
CA ARG A 131 -3.84 -1.48 19.55
C ARG A 131 -3.65 -2.95 19.94
N LYS A 132 -4.48 -3.83 19.37
CA LYS A 132 -4.48 -5.29 19.63
C LYS A 132 -4.64 -5.60 21.12
N TRP A 133 -5.38 -4.77 21.85
CA TRP A 133 -5.46 -4.85 23.32
C TRP A 133 -5.94 -6.22 23.79
N ILE A 134 -7.10 -6.68 23.30
CA ILE A 134 -7.67 -7.98 23.69
C ILE A 134 -6.76 -9.15 23.31
N LEU A 135 -6.10 -9.09 22.15
CA LEU A 135 -5.15 -10.12 21.71
C LEU A 135 -3.94 -10.18 22.64
N LYS A 136 -3.40 -9.03 23.04
CA LYS A 136 -2.29 -8.97 24.00
C LYS A 136 -2.68 -9.53 25.37
N ARG A 137 -3.91 -9.23 25.83
CA ARG A 137 -4.46 -9.77 27.08
C ARG A 137 -4.67 -11.29 27.02
N ALA A 138 -5.15 -11.81 25.89
CA ALA A 138 -5.36 -13.26 25.72
C ALA A 138 -4.05 -14.05 25.67
N LEU A 139 -2.92 -13.40 25.36
CA LEU A 139 -1.59 -14.02 25.32
C LEU A 139 -0.75 -13.72 26.57
N ASP A 140 -1.33 -13.04 27.56
CA ASP A 140 -0.67 -12.77 28.83
C ASP A 140 -0.39 -14.08 29.58
N GLY A 141 0.82 -14.21 30.13
CA GLY A 141 1.31 -15.48 30.70
C GLY A 141 1.73 -16.56 29.68
N LEU A 142 1.43 -16.40 28.38
CA LEU A 142 1.91 -17.30 27.32
C LEU A 142 3.15 -16.77 26.60
N LEU A 143 3.31 -15.44 26.53
CA LEU A 143 4.45 -14.78 25.89
C LEU A 143 5.21 -13.90 26.90
N PRO A 144 6.52 -13.69 26.70
CA PRO A 144 7.29 -12.77 27.53
C PRO A 144 6.69 -11.35 27.49
N PRO A 145 6.67 -10.62 28.63
CA PRO A 145 6.10 -9.26 28.71
C PRO A 145 6.65 -8.30 27.64
N ASP A 146 7.95 -8.40 27.33
CA ASP A 146 8.60 -7.54 26.33
C ASP A 146 8.07 -7.78 24.90
N ILE A 147 7.61 -9.00 24.59
CA ILE A 147 6.98 -9.30 23.30
C ILE A 147 5.57 -8.69 23.24
N LEU A 148 4.82 -8.75 24.35
CA LEU A 148 3.47 -8.19 24.43
C LEU A 148 3.47 -6.66 24.37
N THR A 149 4.49 -6.01 24.92
CA THR A 149 4.60 -4.54 24.93
C THR A 149 5.31 -3.97 23.70
N ARG A 150 5.98 -4.80 22.90
CA ARG A 150 6.74 -4.38 21.70
C ARG A 150 5.93 -3.50 20.75
N SER A 151 6.61 -2.51 20.15
CA SER A 151 6.09 -1.71 19.06
C SER A 151 5.76 -2.57 17.83
N LYS A 152 4.77 -2.11 17.04
CA LYS A 152 4.47 -2.72 15.75
C LYS A 152 5.53 -2.33 14.75
N GLU A 153 6.37 -3.30 14.38
CA GLU A 153 7.28 -3.17 13.25
C GLU A 153 6.60 -3.67 11.96
N GLY A 154 6.73 -2.89 10.88
CA GLY A 154 6.24 -3.26 9.56
C GLY A 154 7.21 -4.22 8.85
N PHE A 155 6.71 -4.94 7.85
CA PHE A 155 7.54 -5.73 6.93
C PHE A 155 7.82 -4.91 5.66
N SER A 156 8.51 -3.78 5.79
CA SER A 156 8.84 -2.93 4.64
C SER A 156 10.10 -3.42 3.95
N ILE A 157 10.05 -3.65 2.64
CA ILE A 157 11.24 -3.86 1.84
C ILE A 157 12.02 -2.55 1.66
N PRO A 158 13.37 -2.57 1.60
CA PRO A 158 14.19 -1.38 1.42
C PRO A 158 14.19 -0.92 -0.05
N MET A 159 13.00 -0.65 -0.59
CA MET A 159 12.76 -0.36 -2.00
C MET A 159 13.61 0.79 -2.54
N LYS A 160 13.77 1.86 -1.75
CA LYS A 160 14.66 2.98 -2.08
C LYS A 160 16.10 2.52 -2.37
N GLN A 161 16.62 1.60 -1.57
CA GLN A 161 17.99 1.11 -1.77
C GLN A 161 18.04 0.13 -2.95
N TRP A 162 17.06 -0.76 -3.06
CA TRP A 162 16.99 -1.74 -4.15
C TRP A 162 16.96 -1.08 -5.52
N LEU A 163 16.10 -0.07 -5.71
CA LEU A 163 16.00 0.66 -6.98
C LEU A 163 17.30 1.40 -7.35
N LYS A 164 18.04 1.91 -6.36
CA LYS A 164 19.32 2.58 -6.59
C LYS A 164 20.49 1.61 -6.87
N GLN A 165 20.35 0.36 -6.49
CA GLN A 165 21.42 -0.63 -6.51
C GLN A 165 20.99 -1.85 -7.35
N GLY A 166 20.64 -2.97 -6.70
CA GLY A 166 20.43 -4.25 -7.38
C GLY A 166 19.33 -4.25 -8.46
N MET A 167 18.35 -3.35 -8.38
CA MET A 167 17.27 -3.25 -9.38
C MET A 167 17.48 -2.14 -10.40
N ARG A 168 18.60 -1.39 -10.33
CA ARG A 168 18.86 -0.26 -11.24
C ARG A 168 18.83 -0.66 -12.72
N PRO A 169 19.49 -1.76 -13.16
CA PRO A 169 19.45 -2.15 -14.57
C PRO A 169 18.02 -2.47 -15.06
N ILE A 170 17.22 -3.11 -14.22
CA ILE A 170 15.82 -3.45 -14.54
C ILE A 170 14.97 -2.18 -14.62
N LEU A 171 15.20 -1.22 -13.72
CA LEU A 171 14.54 0.08 -13.73
C LEU A 171 14.89 0.87 -15.00
N GLU A 172 16.17 0.92 -15.37
CA GLU A 172 16.64 1.64 -16.56
C GLU A 172 16.12 1.01 -17.87
N ASP A 173 15.97 -0.32 -17.93
CA ASP A 173 15.33 -1.00 -19.07
C ASP A 173 13.83 -0.72 -19.16
N LEU A 174 13.08 -1.01 -18.10
CA LEU A 174 11.62 -0.91 -18.09
C LEU A 174 11.14 0.54 -18.22
N LEU A 175 11.87 1.50 -17.64
CA LEU A 175 11.51 2.91 -17.64
C LEU A 175 12.40 3.74 -18.58
N SER A 176 13.01 3.11 -19.57
CA SER A 176 13.74 3.81 -20.64
C SER A 176 12.80 4.74 -21.40
N PRO A 177 13.30 5.90 -21.92
CA PRO A 177 12.49 6.81 -22.72
C PRO A 177 11.79 6.10 -23.88
N GLU A 178 12.46 5.16 -24.53
CA GLU A 178 11.94 4.36 -25.62
C GLU A 178 10.76 3.49 -25.17
N SER A 179 10.90 2.78 -24.03
CA SER A 179 9.83 1.92 -23.49
C SER A 179 8.60 2.75 -23.09
N ILE A 180 8.81 3.89 -22.43
CA ILE A 180 7.71 4.77 -22.01
C ILE A 180 7.02 5.41 -23.22
N CYS A 181 7.77 5.93 -24.20
CA CYS A 181 7.22 6.51 -25.42
C CYS A 181 6.43 5.48 -26.23
N ARG A 182 6.95 4.25 -26.37
CA ARG A 182 6.24 3.15 -27.05
C ARG A 182 4.91 2.85 -26.39
N ARG A 183 4.86 2.86 -25.05
CA ARG A 183 3.62 2.61 -24.30
C ARG A 183 2.61 3.76 -24.47
N GLY A 184 3.06 5.01 -24.58
CA GLY A 184 2.21 6.17 -24.89
C GLY A 184 1.24 6.61 -23.77
N LEU A 185 1.37 6.02 -22.57
CA LEU A 185 0.47 6.27 -21.44
C LEU A 185 1.05 7.27 -20.41
N PHE A 186 2.37 7.39 -20.34
CA PHE A 186 3.06 8.25 -19.38
C PHE A 186 3.97 9.26 -20.08
N GLU A 187 4.11 10.44 -19.49
CA GLU A 187 5.01 11.49 -19.94
C GLU A 187 6.47 11.09 -19.70
N SER A 188 7.17 10.72 -20.77
CA SER A 188 8.56 10.19 -20.72
C SER A 188 9.53 11.12 -19.99
N ALA A 189 9.43 12.43 -20.22
CA ALA A 189 10.27 13.43 -19.54
C ALA A 189 10.01 13.47 -18.01
N GLU A 190 8.76 13.32 -17.58
CA GLU A 190 8.42 13.30 -16.15
C GLU A 190 8.87 11.99 -15.48
N VAL A 191 8.77 10.84 -16.18
CA VAL A 191 9.32 9.57 -15.70
C VAL A 191 10.83 9.69 -15.52
N ARG A 192 11.54 10.20 -16.55
CA ARG A 192 12.99 10.38 -16.51
C ARG A 192 13.43 11.28 -15.36
N ARG A 193 12.76 12.43 -15.18
CA ARG A 193 13.02 13.34 -14.06
C ARG A 193 12.92 12.62 -12.70
N ARG A 194 11.89 11.80 -12.50
CA ARG A 194 11.71 11.04 -11.25
C ARG A 194 12.78 9.98 -11.05
N VAL A 195 13.22 9.32 -12.12
CA VAL A 195 14.36 8.39 -12.05
C VAL A 195 15.62 9.13 -11.61
N ASP A 196 15.94 10.25 -12.25
CA ASP A 196 17.15 11.03 -11.96
C ASP A 196 17.16 11.57 -10.52
N GLU A 197 16.04 12.15 -10.07
CA GLU A 197 15.89 12.63 -8.69
C GLU A 197 16.03 11.51 -7.65
N HIS A 198 15.49 10.33 -7.95
CA HIS A 198 15.61 9.17 -7.07
C HIS A 198 17.05 8.67 -6.96
N MET A 199 17.74 8.58 -8.11
CA MET A 199 19.14 8.16 -8.18
C MET A 199 20.06 9.16 -7.48
N ALA A 200 19.86 10.46 -7.71
CA ALA A 200 20.56 11.54 -7.02
C ALA A 200 20.24 11.59 -5.52
N GLY A 201 19.10 11.03 -5.10
CA GLY A 201 18.64 11.04 -3.71
C GLY A 201 18.07 12.40 -3.27
N THR A 202 17.74 13.27 -4.22
CA THR A 202 17.07 14.55 -3.97
C THR A 202 15.62 14.32 -3.52
N GLU A 203 14.92 13.37 -4.16
CA GLU A 203 13.54 12.98 -3.80
C GLU A 203 13.35 11.46 -3.74
N ASN A 204 12.36 11.01 -2.96
CA ASN A 204 12.05 9.58 -2.85
C ASN A 204 10.85 9.18 -3.71
N HIS A 205 11.13 8.75 -4.95
CA HIS A 205 10.12 8.25 -5.89
C HIS A 205 9.92 6.72 -5.88
N ALA A 206 10.45 6.00 -4.88
CA ALA A 206 10.57 4.54 -4.93
C ALA A 206 9.25 3.81 -5.24
N HIS A 207 8.16 4.14 -4.53
CA HIS A 207 6.86 3.50 -4.73
C HIS A 207 6.31 3.73 -6.13
N THR A 208 6.38 4.96 -6.63
CA THR A 208 5.86 5.30 -7.96
C THR A 208 6.67 4.66 -9.07
N LEU A 209 8.00 4.69 -8.98
CA LEU A 209 8.88 4.04 -9.96
C LEU A 209 8.65 2.53 -9.97
N PHE A 210 8.52 1.91 -8.80
CA PHE A 210 8.20 0.49 -8.70
C PHE A 210 6.84 0.16 -9.34
N CYS A 211 5.79 0.96 -9.10
CA CYS A 211 4.49 0.77 -9.74
C CYS A 211 4.58 0.86 -11.28
N LEU A 212 5.35 1.82 -11.81
CA LEU A 212 5.57 1.94 -13.26
C LEU A 212 6.32 0.73 -13.82
N MET A 213 7.34 0.22 -13.10
CA MET A 213 8.07 -0.99 -13.51
C MET A 213 7.15 -2.22 -13.53
N VAL A 214 6.33 -2.41 -12.49
CA VAL A 214 5.37 -3.51 -12.44
C VAL A 214 4.35 -3.40 -13.57
N PHE A 215 3.84 -2.20 -13.83
CA PHE A 215 2.93 -1.95 -14.94
C PHE A 215 3.55 -2.27 -16.30
N GLU A 216 4.73 -1.73 -16.60
CA GLU A 216 5.38 -1.98 -17.90
C GLU A 216 5.72 -3.45 -18.07
N ARG A 217 6.17 -4.14 -17.01
CA ARG A 217 6.43 -5.58 -17.07
C ARG A 217 5.16 -6.39 -17.32
N TRP A 218 4.04 -6.01 -16.71
CA TRP A 218 2.74 -6.61 -17.02
C TRP A 218 2.34 -6.32 -18.47
N ALA A 219 2.48 -5.08 -18.92
CA ALA A 219 2.09 -4.69 -20.27
C ALA A 219 2.89 -5.44 -21.34
N ARG A 220 4.20 -5.63 -21.16
CA ARG A 220 5.03 -6.47 -22.04
C ARG A 220 4.62 -7.94 -22.09
N ALA A 221 3.95 -8.45 -21.05
CA ALA A 221 3.54 -9.84 -20.96
C ALA A 221 2.12 -10.09 -21.49
N PHE A 222 1.27 -9.07 -21.53
CA PHE A 222 -0.17 -9.23 -21.77
C PHE A 222 -0.76 -8.28 -22.82
N LEU A 223 -0.05 -7.21 -23.21
CA LEU A 223 -0.50 -6.25 -24.22
C LEU A 223 0.36 -6.24 -25.50
N ASP A 224 1.57 -6.81 -25.42
CA ASP A 224 2.49 -6.98 -26.54
C ASP A 224 2.44 -8.44 -27.02
#